data_AF-A0A3R7ERP8-F1
#
_entry.id   AF-A0A3R7ERP8-F1
#
_cell.length_a   1.000
_cell.length_b   1.000
_cell.length_c   1.000
_cell.angle_alpha   90.00
_cell.angle_beta   90.00
_cell.angle_gamma   90.00
#
_symmetry.space_group_name_H-M   'P 1'
#
loop_
_entity.id
_entity.type
_entity.pdbx_description
1 polymer ?
#
loop_
_entity_poly.entity_id
_entity_poly.type
_entity_poly.pdbx_seq_one_letter_code
_entity_poly.pdbx_strand_id
1 'polypeptide(L)'
;MPKAETVINLKGFLVLPGMIDVHVHLRDEGKAYKEDFYTGTAAAAAGGVTTVLDMPNNKPVTMSAETLRNRIRIAEGKILVNVGFYSAFPKNLEEIEKIVNIRELLLSNFSWLLK
;
A
#
# COMPACT_ATOMS: atom_id res chain seq x y z
N MET A 1 -9.44 32.49 12.33
CA MET A 1 -9.31 31.03 12.10
C MET A 1 -9.77 30.30 13.34
N PRO A 2 -10.37 29.10 13.22
CA PRO A 2 -10.74 28.29 14.37
C PRO A 2 -9.50 27.90 15.18
N LYS A 3 -9.68 27.62 16.47
CA LYS A 3 -8.61 27.05 17.31
C LYS A 3 -8.31 25.62 16.85
N ALA A 4 -7.04 25.23 16.91
CA ALA A 4 -6.63 23.86 16.65
C ALA A 4 -7.18 22.92 17.73
N GLU A 5 -7.63 21.74 17.33
CA GLU A 5 -8.07 20.67 18.25
C GLU A 5 -6.87 20.05 18.98
N THR A 6 -5.76 19.86 18.27
CA THR A 6 -4.52 19.28 18.81
C THR A 6 -3.33 20.15 18.41
N VAL A 7 -2.40 20.35 19.35
CA VAL A 7 -1.16 21.10 19.13
C VAL A 7 0.03 20.21 19.45
N ILE A 8 0.94 20.06 18.48
CA ILE A 8 2.17 19.28 18.62
C ILE A 8 3.35 20.25 18.48
N ASN A 9 4.23 20.28 19.48
CA ASN A 9 5.43 21.12 19.45
C ASN A 9 6.57 20.43 18.71
N LEU A 10 6.88 20.92 17.52
CA LEU A 10 7.94 20.39 16.64
C LEU A 10 9.13 21.36 16.52
N LYS A 11 9.34 22.23 17.53
CA LYS A 11 10.44 23.19 17.51
C LYS A 11 11.79 22.48 17.35
N GLY A 12 12.55 22.87 16.33
CA GLY A 12 13.86 22.27 16.02
C GLY A 12 13.80 21.07 15.08
N PHE A 13 12.62 20.65 14.63
CA PHE A 13 12.45 19.57 13.66
C PHE A 13 12.02 20.11 12.29
N LEU A 14 12.28 19.32 11.24
CA LEU A 14 11.74 19.54 9.90
C LEU A 14 10.41 18.80 9.75
N VAL A 15 9.40 19.49 9.24
CA VAL A 15 8.14 18.88 8.83
C VAL A 15 8.17 18.73 7.32
N LEU A 16 8.23 17.49 6.87
CA LEU A 16 8.27 17.13 5.45
C LEU A 16 6.99 16.36 5.08
N PRO A 17 6.57 16.39 3.80
CA PRO A 17 5.62 15.41 3.29
C PRO A 17 6.16 13.99 3.53
N GLY A 18 5.25 13.05 3.79
CA GLY A 18 5.62 11.65 3.90
C GLY A 18 6.20 11.11 2.59
N MET A 19 7.22 10.26 2.71
CA MET A 19 7.90 9.70 1.54
C MET A 19 7.03 8.65 0.83
N ILE A 20 7.28 8.48 -0.47
CA ILE A 20 6.66 7.43 -1.28
C ILE A 20 7.76 6.45 -1.71
N ASP A 21 7.66 5.21 -1.25
CA ASP A 21 8.53 4.13 -1.71
C ASP A 21 7.84 3.36 -2.84
N VAL A 22 8.33 3.57 -4.06
CA VAL A 22 7.73 3.01 -5.27
C VAL A 22 8.08 1.54 -5.49
N HIS A 23 8.89 0.91 -4.63
CA HIS A 23 9.32 -0.47 -4.85
C HIS A 23 9.53 -1.20 -3.52
N VAL A 24 8.48 -1.88 -3.05
CA VAL A 24 8.58 -2.75 -1.87
C VAL A 24 8.11 -4.16 -2.16
N HIS A 25 8.37 -5.06 -1.21
CA HIS A 25 7.86 -6.42 -1.25
C HIS A 25 7.25 -6.81 0.09
N LEU A 26 5.92 -6.78 0.21
CA LEU A 26 5.21 -6.97 1.49
C LEU A 26 4.88 -8.44 1.84
N ARG A 27 5.41 -9.39 1.05
CA ARG A 27 5.55 -10.86 1.23
C ARG A 27 4.42 -11.66 1.93
N ASP A 28 3.23 -11.11 2.16
CA ASP A 28 2.08 -11.88 2.63
C ASP A 28 1.72 -12.98 1.60
N GLU A 29 0.73 -13.83 1.87
CA GLU A 29 0.22 -14.87 0.97
C GLU A 29 1.31 -15.91 0.60
N GLY A 30 1.49 -16.90 1.46
CA GLY A 30 2.46 -17.99 1.25
C GLY A 30 3.93 -17.61 1.46
N LYS A 31 4.25 -16.34 1.77
CA LYS A 31 5.61 -15.89 2.12
C LYS A 31 5.68 -15.06 3.43
N ALA A 32 4.60 -15.05 4.22
CA ALA A 32 4.43 -14.21 5.41
C ALA A 32 5.53 -14.41 6.49
N TYR A 33 6.20 -15.56 6.50
CA TYR A 33 7.35 -15.81 7.36
C TYR A 33 8.56 -14.88 7.09
N LYS A 34 8.58 -14.17 5.96
CA LYS A 34 9.60 -13.17 5.63
C LYS A 34 9.18 -11.76 6.01
N GLU A 35 7.95 -11.41 5.69
CA GLU A 35 7.32 -10.10 5.94
C GLU A 35 5.82 -10.25 5.67
N ASP A 36 4.98 -9.45 6.32
CA ASP A 36 3.56 -9.30 5.96
C ASP A 36 3.16 -7.83 5.80
N PHE A 37 1.90 -7.56 5.44
CA PHE A 37 1.42 -6.20 5.26
C PHE A 37 1.53 -5.35 6.53
N TYR A 38 1.32 -5.93 7.71
CA TYR A 38 1.39 -5.19 8.96
C TYR A 38 2.84 -4.83 9.29
N THR A 39 3.74 -5.81 9.30
CA THR A 39 5.14 -5.60 9.69
C THR A 39 5.85 -4.69 8.70
N GLY A 40 5.65 -4.89 7.39
CA GLY A 40 6.27 -4.06 6.36
C GLY A 40 5.76 -2.62 6.37
N THR A 41 4.47 -2.39 6.57
CA THR A 41 3.94 -1.02 6.66
C THR A 41 4.25 -0.34 8.00
N ALA A 42 4.42 -1.09 9.08
CA ALA A 42 4.95 -0.56 10.34
C ALA A 42 6.37 -0.03 10.18
N ALA A 43 7.24 -0.79 9.49
CA ALA A 43 8.59 -0.36 9.19
C ALA A 43 8.60 0.90 8.29
N ALA A 44 7.73 0.96 7.28
CA ALA A 44 7.57 2.13 6.42
C ALA A 44 7.18 3.39 7.24
N ALA A 45 6.16 3.27 8.11
CA ALA A 45 5.71 4.37 8.96
C ALA A 45 6.83 4.88 9.89
N ALA A 46 7.57 3.97 10.53
CA ALA A 46 8.70 4.31 11.39
C ALA A 46 9.83 5.01 10.63
N GLY A 47 10.00 4.71 9.34
CA GLY A 47 10.96 5.35 8.44
C GLY A 47 10.50 6.69 7.82
N GLY A 48 9.29 7.15 8.11
CA GLY A 48 8.72 8.37 7.51
C GLY A 48 8.16 8.17 6.09
N VAL A 49 7.99 6.91 5.66
CA VAL A 49 7.30 6.55 4.41
C VAL A 49 5.81 6.43 4.70
N THR A 50 4.98 7.13 3.93
CA THR A 50 3.52 7.14 4.11
C THR A 50 2.75 6.46 2.98
N THR A 51 3.45 6.09 1.89
CA THR A 51 2.89 5.33 0.78
C THR A 51 3.94 4.37 0.24
N VAL A 52 3.55 3.12 0.00
CA VAL A 52 4.41 2.09 -0.61
C VAL A 52 3.72 1.42 -1.79
N LEU A 53 4.49 0.89 -2.75
CA LEU A 53 3.96 0.11 -3.87
C LEU A 53 4.46 -1.35 -3.85
N ASP A 54 3.56 -2.31 -3.57
CA ASP A 54 3.87 -3.74 -3.47
C ASP A 54 4.11 -4.36 -4.85
N MET A 55 5.28 -4.98 -5.01
CA MET A 55 5.68 -5.66 -6.24
C MET A 55 4.98 -7.02 -6.42
N PRO A 56 4.70 -7.45 -7.67
CA PRO A 56 3.77 -8.54 -7.95
C PRO A 56 4.35 -9.95 -7.75
N ASN A 57 5.62 -10.10 -7.33
CA ASN A 57 6.33 -11.38 -7.29
C ASN A 57 6.01 -12.22 -6.04
N ASN A 58 4.72 -12.30 -5.70
CA ASN A 58 4.15 -13.06 -4.59
C ASN A 58 3.85 -14.51 -5.00
N LYS A 59 3.16 -15.28 -4.15
CA LYS A 59 2.74 -16.65 -4.44
C LYS A 59 1.26 -16.82 -4.05
N PRO A 60 0.32 -16.81 -5.01
CA PRO A 60 0.50 -16.68 -6.46
C PRO A 60 1.10 -15.33 -6.89
N VAL A 61 1.68 -15.27 -8.09
CA VAL A 61 2.16 -14.01 -8.68
C VAL A 61 0.95 -13.15 -9.01
N THR A 62 0.98 -11.87 -8.65
CA THR A 62 -0.10 -10.93 -8.94
C THR A 62 -0.05 -10.57 -10.44
N MET A 63 -0.88 -11.21 -11.26
CA MET A 63 -0.88 -11.03 -12.72
C MET A 63 -2.26 -11.16 -13.38
N SER A 64 -3.32 -11.16 -12.58
CA SER A 64 -4.73 -11.23 -13.00
C SER A 64 -5.57 -10.34 -12.08
N ALA A 65 -6.76 -9.98 -12.53
CA ALA A 65 -7.68 -9.21 -11.69
C ALA A 65 -8.07 -9.96 -10.40
N GLU A 66 -8.15 -11.29 -10.45
CA GLU A 66 -8.40 -12.13 -9.28
C GLU A 66 -7.25 -12.08 -8.27
N THR A 67 -6.02 -12.34 -8.72
CA THR A 67 -4.84 -12.34 -7.82
C THR A 67 -4.60 -10.97 -7.22
N LEU A 68 -4.84 -9.90 -7.99
CA LEU A 68 -4.74 -8.52 -7.51
C LEU A 68 -5.82 -8.20 -6.46
N ARG A 69 -7.08 -8.55 -6.70
CA ARG A 69 -8.15 -8.36 -5.70
C ARG A 69 -7.90 -9.17 -4.43
N ASN A 70 -7.38 -10.38 -4.54
CA ASN A 70 -7.03 -11.18 -3.37
C ASN A 70 -5.93 -10.49 -2.54
N ARG A 71 -4.92 -9.94 -3.22
CA ARG A 71 -3.85 -9.19 -2.58
C ARG A 71 -4.35 -7.97 -1.82
N ILE A 72 -5.22 -7.19 -2.46
CA ILE A 72 -5.90 -6.02 -1.87
C ILE A 72 -6.67 -6.45 -0.61
N ARG A 73 -7.49 -7.51 -0.69
CA ARG A 73 -8.26 -8.04 0.44
C ARG A 73 -7.39 -8.49 1.61
N ILE A 74 -6.24 -9.11 1.36
CA ILE A 74 -5.33 -9.55 2.43
C ILE A 74 -4.71 -8.34 3.16
N ALA A 75 -4.45 -7.25 2.42
CA ALA A 75 -3.91 -6.02 2.99
C ALA A 75 -4.94 -5.23 3.81
N GLU A 76 -6.23 -5.33 3.45
CA GLU A 76 -7.33 -4.68 4.17
C GLU A 76 -7.30 -5.01 5.67
N GLY A 77 -7.30 -3.96 6.49
CA GLY A 77 -7.27 -4.08 7.96
C GLY A 77 -5.89 -4.41 8.55
N LYS A 78 -4.83 -4.60 7.74
CA LYS A 78 -3.47 -4.86 8.23
C LYS A 78 -2.49 -3.70 8.03
N ILE A 79 -2.69 -2.90 7.00
CA ILE A 79 -1.74 -1.84 6.62
C ILE A 79 -1.72 -0.71 7.65
N LEU A 80 -0.60 0.02 7.75
CA LEU A 80 -0.43 1.23 8.56
C LEU A 80 -0.09 2.48 7.74
N VAL A 81 0.31 2.30 6.48
CA VAL A 81 0.56 3.36 5.49
C VAL A 81 -0.19 3.02 4.21
N ASN A 82 -0.34 3.97 3.28
CA ASN A 82 -1.04 3.69 2.02
C ASN A 82 -0.28 2.62 1.21
N VAL A 83 -1.01 1.70 0.59
CA VAL A 83 -0.40 0.64 -0.23
C VAL A 83 -1.02 0.66 -1.62
N GLY A 84 -0.20 0.88 -2.64
CA GLY A 84 -0.54 0.59 -4.03
C GLY A 84 -0.01 -0.77 -4.44
N PHE A 85 -0.61 -1.36 -5.47
CA PHE A 85 -0.28 -2.71 -5.91
C PHE A 85 0.11 -2.75 -7.38
N TYR A 86 1.26 -3.35 -7.67
CA TYR A 86 1.63 -3.67 -9.04
C TYR A 86 0.97 -4.98 -9.49
N SER A 87 0.72 -5.06 -10.80
CA SER A 87 0.52 -6.33 -11.49
C SER A 87 1.73 -6.63 -12.36
N ALA A 88 2.17 -7.88 -12.37
CA ALA A 88 3.06 -8.38 -13.42
C ALA A 88 2.29 -8.40 -14.75
N PHE A 89 3.03 -8.49 -15.86
CA PHE A 89 2.43 -8.56 -17.18
C PHE A 89 1.57 -9.85 -17.29
N PRO A 90 0.26 -9.73 -17.54
CA PRO A 90 -0.63 -10.88 -17.60
C PRO A 90 -0.28 -11.82 -18.76
N LYS A 91 -0.52 -13.13 -18.58
CA LYS A 91 -0.42 -14.10 -19.68
C LYS A 91 -1.57 -13.99 -20.67
N ASN A 92 -2.77 -13.63 -20.19
CA ASN A 92 -3.94 -13.34 -21.01
C ASN A 92 -4.12 -11.82 -21.10
N LEU A 93 -4.11 -11.28 -22.32
CA LEU A 93 -4.24 -9.84 -22.56
C LEU A 93 -5.60 -9.27 -22.10
N GLU A 94 -6.66 -10.07 -22.08
CA GLU A 94 -7.98 -9.66 -21.57
C GLU A 94 -7.94 -9.27 -20.08
N GLU A 95 -6.95 -9.76 -19.32
CA GLU A 95 -6.77 -9.38 -17.92
C GLU A 95 -6.33 -7.93 -17.76
N ILE A 96 -5.67 -7.34 -18.77
CA ILE A 96 -5.19 -5.95 -18.69
C ILE A 96 -6.37 -5.00 -18.46
N GLU A 97 -7.43 -5.14 -19.25
CA GLU A 97 -8.63 -4.32 -19.09
C GLU A 97 -9.27 -4.54 -17.71
N LYS A 98 -9.34 -5.80 -17.24
CA LYS A 98 -9.91 -6.12 -15.92
C LYS A 98 -9.08 -5.54 -14.78
N ILE A 99 -7.75 -5.54 -14.89
CA ILE A 99 -6.83 -5.00 -13.90
C ILE A 99 -6.93 -3.48 -13.84
N VAL A 100 -6.88 -2.81 -14.99
CA VAL A 100 -6.94 -1.34 -15.07
C VAL A 100 -8.28 -0.80 -14.55
N ASN A 101 -9.36 -1.57 -14.67
CA ASN A 101 -10.69 -1.20 -14.19
C ASN A 101 -10.93 -1.49 -12.68
N ILE A 102 -9.96 -2.04 -11.94
CA ILE A 102 -10.05 -2.15 -10.48
C ILE A 102 -9.88 -0.74 -9.88
N ARG A 103 -10.81 -0.32 -9.02
CA ARG A 103 -10.81 1.04 -8.44
C ARG A 103 -9.98 1.13 -7.16
N GLU A 104 -9.70 -0.02 -6.55
CA GLU A 104 -9.01 -0.19 -5.27
C GLU A 104 -7.49 -0.37 -5.43
N LEU A 105 -6.90 0.16 -6.52
CA LEU A 105 -5.45 0.04 -6.81
C LEU A 105 -4.57 0.78 -5.78
N LEU A 106 -5.17 1.65 -4.99
CA LEU A 106 -4.56 2.30 -3.83
C LEU A 106 -5.45 2.06 -2.61
N LEU A 107 -4.96 1.28 -1.65
CA LEU A 107 -5.60 1.14 -0.35
C LEU A 107 -5.06 2.25 0.57
N SER A 108 -5.97 3.04 1.14
CA SER A 108 -5.64 4.14 2.05
C SER A 108 -6.30 3.89 3.41
N ASN A 109 -5.55 4.11 4.48
CA ASN A 109 -6.11 4.19 5.84
C ASN A 109 -6.60 5.59 6.20
N PHE A 110 -6.37 6.57 5.34
CA PHE A 110 -6.82 7.94 5.54
C PHE A 110 -8.10 8.17 4.75
N SER A 111 -9.23 8.21 5.44
CA SER A 111 -10.58 8.50 4.91
C SER A 111 -10.71 9.92 4.28
N TRP A 112 -9.66 10.72 4.28
CA TRP A 112 -9.71 12.15 3.96
C TRP A 112 -9.19 12.51 2.56
N LEU A 113 -8.62 11.56 1.81
CA LEU A 113 -7.86 11.89 0.59
C LEU A 113 -8.59 11.65 -0.74
N LEU A 114 -9.78 11.05 -0.76
CA LEU A 114 -10.60 10.92 -1.98
C LEU A 114 -12.10 10.85 -1.63
N LYS A 115 -12.74 12.01 -1.44
CA LYS A 115 -14.17 12.22 -1.68
C LYS A 115 -14.34 13.37 -2.65
#